data_AF-A0A1B6LSD0-F1
#
_entry.id   AF-A0A1B6LSD0-F1
#
_cell.length_a   1.000
_cell.length_b   1.000
_cell.length_c   1.000
_cell.angle_alpha   90.00
_cell.angle_beta   90.00
_cell.angle_gamma   90.00
#
_symmetry.space_group_name_H-M   'P 1'
#
loop_
_entity.id
_entity.type
_entity.pdbx_description
1 polymer ?
#
loop_
_entity_poly.entity_id
_entity_poly.type
_entity_poly.pdbx_seq_one_letter_code
_entity_poly.pdbx_strand_id
1 'polypeptide(L)'
;MSESDKKVQDLCQDVEFKSSVQEYESRINTLGNIINSCCESGLYTKLSIEEKVKYDLFLSYSLTSLYWIYLRTQGEDPVQVKSELERVKKYMDKSKQIHDRKSMPRIDKGAASRFVRSGLWDPKKSADSEATGVTGVSRKRKHTTFNDDDT
;
A
#
# COMPACT_ATOMS: atom_id res chain seq x y z
N MET A 1 33.42 27.80 -38.94
CA MET A 1 32.43 27.28 -37.97
C MET A 1 31.28 26.68 -38.73
N SER A 2 31.06 25.37 -38.55
CA SER A 2 29.95 24.68 -39.20
C SER A 2 28.61 25.22 -38.67
N GLU A 3 27.54 25.08 -39.44
CA GLU A 3 26.20 25.52 -39.03
C GLU A 3 25.69 24.80 -37.77
N SER A 4 26.16 23.57 -37.56
CA SER A 4 25.98 22.80 -36.32
C SER A 4 26.67 23.45 -35.11
N ASP A 5 27.92 23.93 -35.27
CA ASP A 5 28.67 24.54 -34.16
C ASP A 5 27.99 25.84 -33.68
N LYS A 6 27.41 26.60 -34.61
CA LYS A 6 26.67 27.83 -34.30
C LYS A 6 25.39 27.53 -33.52
N LYS A 7 24.61 26.51 -33.93
CA LYS A 7 23.40 26.10 -33.19
C LYS A 7 23.70 25.63 -31.76
N VAL A 8 24.79 24.88 -31.57
CA VAL A 8 25.23 24.45 -30.23
C VAL A 8 25.64 25.65 -29.39
N GLN A 9 26.33 26.62 -30.00
CA GLN A 9 26.75 27.84 -29.31
C GLN A 9 25.57 28.73 -28.90
N ASP A 10 24.54 28.85 -29.74
CA ASP A 10 23.31 29.59 -29.42
C ASP A 10 22.55 28.92 -28.27
N LEU A 11 22.45 27.58 -28.27
CA LEU A 11 21.84 26.81 -27.17
C LEU A 11 22.61 26.97 -25.85
N CYS A 12 23.94 27.07 -25.92
CA CYS A 12 24.79 27.36 -24.77
C CYS A 12 24.64 28.80 -24.24
N GLN A 13 24.00 29.71 -24.97
CA GLN A 13 23.71 31.08 -24.50
C GLN A 13 22.28 31.27 -24.04
N ASP A 14 21.40 30.30 -24.32
CA ASP A 14 20.01 30.29 -23.91
C ASP A 14 19.87 30.39 -22.37
N VAL A 15 19.17 31.43 -21.94
CA VAL A 15 18.96 31.75 -20.52
C VAL A 15 17.95 30.79 -19.88
N GLU A 16 16.92 30.36 -20.62
CA GLU A 16 15.89 29.44 -20.15
C GLU A 16 16.47 28.04 -19.92
N PHE A 17 17.31 27.59 -20.86
CA PHE A 17 18.02 26.32 -20.73
C PHE A 17 18.96 26.32 -19.51
N LYS A 18 19.78 27.37 -19.35
CA LYS A 18 20.69 27.50 -18.19
C LYS A 18 19.95 27.51 -16.86
N SER A 19 18.88 28.28 -16.76
CA SER A 19 18.06 28.33 -15.54
C SER A 19 17.48 26.96 -15.20
N SER A 20 16.99 26.23 -16.22
CA SER A 20 16.43 24.89 -16.04
C SER A 20 17.47 23.90 -15.51
N VAL A 21 18.70 23.95 -16.02
CA VAL A 21 19.81 23.10 -15.56
C VAL A 21 20.21 23.43 -14.12
N GLN A 22 20.32 24.72 -13.78
CA GLN A 22 20.64 25.16 -12.42
C GLN A 22 19.57 24.76 -11.40
N GLU A 23 18.30 24.88 -11.77
CA GLU A 23 17.19 24.44 -10.94
C GLU A 23 17.23 22.93 -10.72
N TYR A 24 17.49 22.17 -11.77
CA TYR A 24 17.64 20.72 -11.70
C TYR A 24 18.80 20.31 -10.78
N GLU A 25 19.96 20.96 -10.88
CA GLU A 25 21.10 20.75 -9.99
C GLU A 25 20.73 21.03 -8.53
N SER A 26 20.06 22.16 -8.26
CA SER A 26 19.59 22.52 -6.91
C SER A 26 18.64 21.46 -6.32
N ARG A 27 17.71 20.96 -7.15
CA ARG A 27 16.77 19.90 -6.76
C ARG A 27 17.49 18.58 -6.44
N ILE A 28 18.46 18.18 -7.26
CA ILE A 28 19.26 16.97 -7.01
C ILE A 28 20.08 17.11 -5.72
N ASN A 29 20.74 18.25 -5.52
CA ASN A 29 21.53 18.50 -4.31
C ASN A 29 20.66 18.45 -3.05
N THR A 30 19.46 19.04 -3.11
CA THR A 30 18.49 18.97 -2.01
C THR A 30 18.10 17.54 -1.70
N LEU A 31 17.80 16.74 -2.73
CA LEU A 31 17.44 15.33 -2.59
C LEU A 31 18.62 14.50 -2.03
N GLY A 32 19.83 14.72 -2.52
CA GLY A 32 21.05 14.09 -2.02
C GLY A 32 21.27 14.36 -0.53
N ASN A 33 21.07 15.60 -0.08
CA ASN A 33 21.18 15.98 1.32
C ASN A 33 20.16 15.24 2.20
N ILE A 34 18.91 15.08 1.73
CA ILE A 34 17.87 14.34 2.45
C ILE A 34 18.28 12.86 2.60
N ILE A 35 18.73 12.23 1.51
CA ILE A 35 19.14 10.82 1.52
C ILE A 35 20.36 10.61 2.42
N ASN A 36 21.37 11.48 2.35
CA ASN A 36 22.56 11.40 3.20
C ASN A 36 22.20 11.53 4.67
N SER A 37 21.33 12.50 5.02
CA SER A 37 20.84 12.66 6.39
C SER A 37 20.09 11.40 6.89
N CYS A 38 19.29 10.78 6.04
CA CYS A 38 18.64 9.51 6.36
C CYS A 38 19.66 8.39 6.66
N CYS A 39 20.73 8.28 5.88
CA CYS A 39 21.73 7.22 6.02
C CYS A 39 22.68 7.41 7.22
N GLU A 40 23.09 8.64 7.52
CA GLU A 40 24.08 8.93 8.58
C GLU A 40 23.50 8.85 10.01
N SER A 41 22.20 9.04 10.13
CA SER A 41 21.54 9.34 11.41
C SER A 41 21.41 8.15 12.38
N GLY A 42 21.89 6.95 12.01
CA GLY A 42 21.78 5.73 12.83
C GLY A 42 20.33 5.41 13.24
N LEU A 43 19.34 6.03 12.60
CA LEU A 43 17.94 5.95 12.95
C LEU A 43 17.38 4.56 12.68
N TYR A 44 17.92 3.88 11.66
CA TYR A 44 17.44 2.59 11.22
C TYR A 44 17.28 1.58 12.36
N THR A 45 18.23 1.52 13.30
CA THR A 45 18.16 0.57 14.42
C THR A 45 17.05 0.91 15.43
N LYS A 46 16.73 2.20 15.58
CA LYS A 46 15.72 2.75 16.51
C LYS A 46 14.30 2.69 15.97
N LEU A 47 14.13 2.51 14.66
CA LEU A 47 12.82 2.45 14.01
C LEU A 47 12.07 1.15 14.33
N SER A 48 10.75 1.25 14.41
CA SER A 48 9.85 0.09 14.44
C SER A 48 9.94 -0.71 13.14
N ILE A 49 9.48 -1.96 13.15
CA ILE A 49 9.50 -2.82 11.95
C ILE A 49 8.73 -2.17 10.78
N GLU A 50 7.60 -1.52 11.07
CA GLU A 50 6.82 -0.85 10.04
C GLU A 50 7.55 0.36 9.44
N GLU A 51 8.23 1.14 10.27
CA GLU A 51 9.02 2.28 9.82
C GLU A 51 10.28 1.85 9.06
N LYS A 52 10.92 0.74 9.46
CA LYS A 52 12.04 0.13 8.71
C LYS A 52 11.63 -0.25 7.29
N VAL A 53 10.47 -0.88 7.14
CA VAL A 53 9.94 -1.22 5.80
C VAL A 53 9.67 0.04 4.98
N LYS A 54 9.10 1.10 5.58
CA LYS A 54 8.88 2.39 4.90
C LYS A 54 10.22 3.04 4.48
N TYR A 55 11.21 3.02 5.37
CA TYR A 55 12.55 3.53 5.12
C TYR A 55 13.24 2.79 3.97
N ASP A 56 13.24 1.46 3.99
CA ASP A 56 13.86 0.62 2.94
C ASP A 56 13.18 0.83 1.58
N LEU A 57 11.84 0.93 1.57
CA LEU A 57 11.08 1.25 0.35
C LEU A 57 11.41 2.65 -0.18
N PHE A 58 11.53 3.64 0.71
CA PHE A 58 11.87 5.01 0.34
C PHE A 58 13.27 5.08 -0.29
N LEU A 59 14.28 4.48 0.35
CA LEU A 59 15.64 4.45 -0.18
C LEU A 59 15.71 3.70 -1.51
N SER A 60 15.11 2.52 -1.58
CA SER A 60 15.11 1.70 -2.80
C SER A 60 14.46 2.45 -3.97
N TYR A 61 13.33 3.10 -3.74
CA TYR A 61 12.66 3.92 -4.76
C TYR A 61 13.51 5.12 -5.20
N SER A 62 14.08 5.83 -4.23
CA SER A 62 14.88 7.03 -4.50
C SER A 62 16.13 6.69 -5.31
N LEU A 63 16.89 5.67 -4.91
CA LEU A 63 18.10 5.22 -5.62
C LEU A 63 17.77 4.76 -7.04
N THR A 64 16.73 3.94 -7.21
CA THR A 64 16.33 3.44 -8.52
C THR A 64 15.87 4.58 -9.43
N SER A 65 15.13 5.56 -8.89
CA SER A 65 14.66 6.73 -9.65
C SER A 65 15.82 7.65 -10.05
N LEU A 66 16.78 7.89 -9.15
CA LEU A 66 17.98 8.65 -9.47
C LEU A 66 18.83 7.97 -10.54
N TYR A 67 18.95 6.65 -10.47
CA TYR A 67 19.66 5.88 -11.49
C TYR A 67 18.96 5.97 -12.85
N TRP A 68 17.62 5.92 -12.87
CA TRP A 68 16.84 6.14 -14.10
C TRP A 68 17.11 7.53 -14.71
N ILE A 69 17.12 8.57 -13.86
CA ILE A 69 17.43 9.93 -14.28
C ILE A 69 18.86 10.04 -14.82
N TYR A 70 19.83 9.40 -14.15
CA TYR A 70 21.23 9.36 -14.60
C TYR A 70 21.39 8.74 -15.99
N LEU A 71 20.77 7.58 -16.25
CA LEU A 71 20.83 6.97 -17.58
C LEU A 71 20.27 7.89 -18.67
N ARG A 72 19.18 8.61 -18.35
CA ARG A 72 18.60 9.59 -19.27
C ARG A 72 19.51 10.79 -19.55
N THR A 73 20.33 11.23 -18.59
CA THR A 73 21.29 12.31 -18.83
C THR A 73 22.50 11.86 -19.64
N GLN A 74 22.85 10.57 -19.59
CA GLN A 74 23.88 9.97 -20.45
C GLN A 74 23.37 9.62 -21.86
N GLY A 75 22.07 9.73 -22.11
CA GLY A 75 21.46 9.34 -23.39
C GLY A 75 21.30 7.83 -23.57
N GLU A 76 21.42 7.05 -22.51
CA GLU A 76 21.19 5.60 -22.53
C GLU A 76 19.71 5.28 -22.30
N ASP A 77 19.22 4.18 -22.89
CA ASP A 77 17.83 3.74 -22.71
C ASP A 77 17.65 2.99 -21.38
N PRO A 78 16.84 3.50 -20.44
CA PRO A 78 16.75 2.96 -19.10
C PRO A 78 15.75 1.78 -18.97
N VAL A 79 15.63 0.92 -19.98
CA VAL A 79 14.67 -0.20 -20.00
C VAL A 79 14.79 -1.09 -18.76
N GLN A 80 16.03 -1.41 -18.38
CA GLN A 80 16.35 -2.30 -17.26
C GLN A 80 15.92 -1.73 -15.90
N VAL A 81 15.85 -0.40 -15.79
CA VAL A 81 15.48 0.29 -14.54
C VAL A 81 13.97 0.33 -14.35
N LYS A 82 13.20 0.28 -15.44
CA LYS A 82 11.72 0.24 -15.38
C LYS A 82 11.21 -0.98 -14.62
N SER A 83 11.81 -2.16 -14.83
CA SER A 83 11.41 -3.37 -14.11
C SER A 83 11.70 -3.28 -12.61
N GLU A 84 12.79 -2.63 -12.21
CA GLU A 84 13.09 -2.41 -10.79
C GLU A 84 12.11 -1.39 -10.16
N LEU A 85 11.73 -0.34 -10.88
CA LEU A 85 10.68 0.59 -10.42
C LEU A 85 9.33 -0.12 -10.22
N GLU A 86 8.93 -0.97 -11.17
CA GLU A 86 7.71 -1.79 -11.04
C GLU A 86 7.78 -2.75 -9.85
N ARG A 87 8.96 -3.35 -9.63
CA ARG A 87 9.20 -4.23 -8.49
C ARG A 87 9.07 -3.47 -7.17
N VAL A 88 9.70 -2.30 -7.03
CA VAL A 88 9.58 -1.45 -5.83
C VAL A 88 8.12 -1.04 -5.60
N LYS A 89 7.41 -0.63 -6.65
CA LYS A 89 5.98 -0.30 -6.58
C LYS A 89 5.14 -1.47 -6.06
N LYS A 90 5.38 -2.69 -6.56
CA LYS A 90 4.71 -3.91 -6.07
C LYS A 90 4.92 -4.13 -4.57
N TYR A 91 6.11 -3.82 -4.04
CA TYR A 91 6.35 -3.93 -2.60
C TYR A 91 5.71 -2.79 -1.79
N MET A 92 5.63 -1.57 -2.35
CA MET A 92 4.85 -0.48 -1.74
C MET A 92 3.36 -0.85 -1.63
N ASP A 93 2.78 -1.43 -2.69
CA ASP A 93 1.39 -1.89 -2.70
C ASP A 93 1.15 -2.99 -1.65
N LYS A 94 2.10 -3.93 -1.52
CA LYS A 94 2.04 -4.96 -0.47
C LYS A 94 2.11 -4.35 0.94
N SER A 95 3.00 -3.38 1.16
CA SER A 95 3.13 -2.69 2.44
C SER A 95 1.81 -1.99 2.80
N LYS A 96 1.20 -1.29 1.83
CA LYS A 96 -0.11 -0.66 1.97
C LYS A 96 -1.21 -1.68 2.30
N GLN A 97 -1.28 -2.80 1.58
CA GLN A 97 -2.26 -3.86 1.87
C GLN A 97 -2.13 -4.42 3.29
N ILE A 98 -0.90 -4.60 3.77
CA ILE A 98 -0.65 -5.09 5.14
C ILE A 98 -1.14 -4.06 6.17
N HIS A 99 -0.86 -2.78 5.93
CA HIS A 99 -1.32 -1.69 6.78
C HIS A 99 -2.85 -1.60 6.79
N ASP A 100 -3.48 -1.59 5.61
CA ASP A 100 -4.93 -1.47 5.46
C ASP A 100 -5.67 -2.67 6.06
N ARG A 101 -5.09 -3.87 5.98
CA ARG A 101 -5.62 -5.07 6.64
C ARG A 101 -5.71 -4.94 8.16
N LYS A 102 -4.85 -4.13 8.79
CA LYS A 102 -4.96 -3.85 10.24
C LYS A 102 -6.22 -3.04 10.56
N SER A 103 -6.63 -2.16 9.66
CA SER A 103 -7.78 -1.26 9.84
C SER A 103 -9.09 -1.80 9.23
N MET A 104 -9.03 -2.90 8.49
CA MET A 104 -10.18 -3.47 7.78
C MET A 104 -11.24 -4.03 8.74
N PRO A 105 -12.55 -3.75 8.51
CA PRO A 105 -13.63 -4.32 9.31
C PRO A 105 -13.59 -5.85 9.30
N ARG A 106 -13.73 -6.47 10.47
CA ARG A 106 -13.80 -7.94 10.59
C ARG A 106 -15.25 -8.40 10.57
N ILE A 107 -15.56 -9.40 9.76
CA ILE A 107 -16.87 -10.03 9.74
C ILE A 107 -17.09 -10.78 11.06
N ASP A 108 -18.26 -10.59 11.68
CA ASP A 108 -18.69 -11.40 12.81
C ASP A 108 -18.99 -12.83 12.33
N LYS A 109 -18.07 -13.74 12.63
CA LYS A 109 -18.17 -15.17 12.30
C LYS A 109 -19.40 -15.82 12.93
N GLY A 110 -19.83 -15.35 14.11
CA GLY A 110 -21.01 -15.84 14.80
C GLY A 110 -22.29 -15.47 14.07
N ALA A 111 -22.43 -14.20 13.67
CA ALA A 111 -23.55 -13.75 12.84
C ALA A 111 -23.57 -14.47 11.49
N ALA A 112 -22.43 -14.57 10.81
CA ALA A 112 -22.31 -15.31 9.54
C ALA A 112 -22.75 -16.77 9.67
N SER A 113 -22.33 -17.45 10.75
CA SER A 113 -22.73 -18.84 11.03
C SER A 113 -24.24 -18.98 11.26
N ARG A 114 -24.86 -17.99 11.92
CA ARG A 114 -26.32 -17.96 12.12
C ARG A 114 -27.06 -17.78 10.80
N PHE A 115 -26.59 -16.89 9.92
CA PHE A 115 -27.18 -16.71 8.59
C PHE A 115 -27.11 -17.98 7.75
N VAL A 116 -25.95 -18.66 7.73
CA VAL A 116 -25.80 -19.93 7.03
C VAL A 116 -26.73 -21.01 7.59
N ARG A 117 -26.79 -21.16 8.93
CA ARG A 117 -27.65 -22.16 9.58
C ARG A 117 -29.14 -21.88 9.38
N SER A 118 -29.54 -20.63 9.36
CA SER A 118 -30.92 -20.24 9.04
C SER A 118 -31.26 -20.46 7.56
N GLY A 119 -30.31 -20.20 6.65
CA GLY A 119 -30.52 -20.39 5.21
C GLY A 119 -30.58 -21.86 4.78
N LEU A 120 -29.90 -22.75 5.52
CA LEU A 120 -29.93 -24.20 5.31
C LEU A 120 -31.05 -24.90 6.10
N TRP A 121 -31.89 -24.15 6.82
CA TRP A 121 -32.96 -24.73 7.63
C TRP A 121 -34.12 -25.18 6.74
N ASP A 122 -34.35 -26.50 6.69
CA ASP A 122 -35.50 -27.10 6.01
C ASP A 122 -36.48 -27.69 7.04
N PRO A 123 -37.69 -27.13 7.19
CA PRO A 123 -38.67 -27.60 8.17
C PRO A 123 -39.11 -29.05 7.94
N LYS A 124 -39.00 -29.59 6.71
CA LYS A 124 -39.37 -30.99 6.43
C LYS A 124 -38.34 -31.99 6.95
N LYS A 125 -37.06 -31.63 7.01
CA LYS A 125 -35.98 -32.49 7.56
C LYS A 125 -35.86 -32.41 9.07
N SER A 126 -36.22 -31.28 9.68
CA SER A 126 -36.14 -31.12 11.14
C SER A 126 -37.16 -31.96 11.89
N ALA A 127 -38.35 -32.17 11.30
CA ALA A 127 -39.40 -33.01 11.88
C ALA A 127 -39.00 -34.50 11.99
N ASP A 128 -38.22 -34.99 11.02
CA ASP A 128 -37.72 -36.38 11.04
C ASP A 128 -36.51 -36.57 11.97
N SER A 129 -35.70 -35.51 12.17
CA SER A 129 -34.52 -35.56 13.07
C SER A 129 -34.82 -35.41 14.56
N GLU A 130 -36.02 -34.96 14.95
CA GLU A 130 -36.46 -34.94 16.35
C GLU A 130 -36.78 -36.35 16.89
N ALA A 131 -36.93 -37.35 16.01
CA ALA A 131 -37.17 -38.75 16.40
C ALA A 131 -35.88 -39.54 16.74
N THR A 132 -34.68 -39.01 16.49
CA THR A 132 -33.41 -39.72 16.77
C THR A 132 -32.29 -38.74 17.14
N GLY A 133 -32.31 -38.21 18.36
CA GLY A 133 -31.27 -37.28 18.80
C GLY A 133 -31.37 -36.81 20.25
N VAL A 134 -31.57 -37.72 21.21
CA VAL A 134 -31.30 -37.43 22.63
C VAL A 134 -29.79 -37.27 22.81
N THR A 135 -29.31 -36.03 22.97
CA THR A 135 -28.49 -35.59 24.12
C THR A 135 -28.17 -34.08 24.02
N GLY A 136 -28.65 -33.31 25.01
CA GLY A 136 -27.94 -32.17 25.59
C GLY A 136 -27.97 -30.82 24.85
N VAL A 137 -28.93 -29.95 25.21
CA VAL A 137 -28.72 -28.63 25.84
C VAL A 137 -30.06 -27.86 25.77
N SER A 138 -30.67 -27.66 26.94
CA SER A 138 -31.93 -26.95 27.12
C SER A 138 -31.79 -25.46 26.78
N ARG A 139 -32.44 -24.99 25.71
CA ARG A 139 -32.63 -23.56 25.45
C ARG A 139 -34.00 -23.13 25.95
N LYS A 140 -34.05 -22.59 27.17
CA LYS A 140 -35.19 -21.82 27.69
C LYS A 140 -35.49 -20.67 26.73
N ARG A 141 -36.60 -20.77 25.99
CA ARG A 141 -37.23 -19.60 25.32
C ARG A 141 -37.99 -18.84 26.40
N LYS A 142 -37.57 -17.63 26.76
CA LYS A 142 -38.38 -16.71 27.57
C LYS A 142 -39.41 -16.07 26.65
N HIS A 143 -40.68 -16.38 26.85
CA HIS A 143 -41.82 -15.69 26.23
C HIS A 143 -42.02 -14.37 26.97
N THR A 144 -41.83 -13.24 26.30
CA THR A 144 -42.28 -11.93 26.80
C THR A 144 -43.70 -11.73 26.32
N THR A 145 -44.68 -12.02 27.17
CA THR A 145 -46.07 -11.64 26.93
C THR A 145 -46.18 -10.13 27.18
N PHE A 146 -46.61 -9.39 26.17
CA PHE A 146 -47.00 -7.99 26.25
C PHE A 146 -48.41 -7.98 26.87
N ASN A 147 -48.57 -7.41 28.07
CA ASN A 147 -49.89 -7.24 28.68
C ASN A 147 -50.47 -5.92 28.18
N ASP A 148 -51.49 -6.00 27.32
CA ASP A 148 -52.42 -4.91 27.09
C ASP A 148 -53.55 -5.07 28.12
N ASP A 149 -53.60 -4.21 29.14
CA ASP A 149 -54.79 -3.89 29.93
C ASP A 149 -54.47 -2.70 30.86
N ASP A 150 -54.60 -1.48 30.31
CA ASP A 150 -54.90 -0.28 31.08
C ASP A 150 -56.30 0.17 30.64
N THR A 151 -57.28 -0.03 31.52
CA THR A 151 -58.56 0.69 31.51
C THR A 151 -58.60 1.61 32.72
#